data_AF-A0A448D8S6-F1
#
_entry.id   AF-A0A448D8S6-F1
#
_cell.length_a   1.000
_cell.length_b   1.000
_cell.length_c   1.000
_cell.angle_alpha   90.00
_cell.angle_beta   90.00
_cell.angle_gamma   90.00
#
_symmetry.space_group_name_H-M   'P 1'
#
loop_
_entity.id
_entity.type
_entity.pdbx_description
1 polymer ?
#
loop_
_entity_poly.entity_id
_entity_poly.type
_entity_poly.pdbx_seq_one_letter_code
_entity_poly.pdbx_strand_id
1 'polypeptide(L)'
;MTAHGPIQTVTLAFTGASGMPYGIRLLECLLKAGKTVWLLYSQAAQVVAQQEMGLTLPANTAACREILCRKFQTSPEQLRVFGKDEWFAPPASGTNPADAMIICPASMGVVAAVAHGTSDHLIERAADVAIKERRPLIIVPRETPLSSLHLENLLKLSQLGAVILPPSPGFYHHPKTLNDSIDFVVARILDQLRIEHTLMPKWGE
;
A
#
# COMPACT_ATOMS: atom_id res chain seq x y z
N MET A 1 4.14 20.42 -8.64
CA MET A 1 4.41 19.33 -7.68
C MET A 1 5.02 19.97 -6.45
N THR A 2 4.30 20.00 -5.33
CA THR A 2 4.84 20.50 -4.06
C THR A 2 6.06 19.65 -3.70
N ALA A 3 7.17 20.32 -3.35
CA ALA A 3 8.41 19.66 -2.98
C ALA A 3 8.22 18.99 -1.61
N HIS A 4 7.77 17.75 -1.64
CA HIS A 4 7.71 16.92 -0.44
C HIS A 4 9.14 16.52 -0.07
N GLY A 5 9.47 16.60 1.21
CA GLY A 5 10.75 16.15 1.74
C GLY A 5 11.00 14.66 1.46
N PRO A 6 12.19 14.14 1.79
CA PRO A 6 12.49 12.73 1.56
C PRO A 6 11.47 11.84 2.29
N ILE A 7 10.94 10.82 1.61
CA ILE A 7 10.00 9.87 2.21
C ILE A 7 10.72 9.08 3.30
N GLN A 8 10.31 9.22 4.56
CA GLN A 8 10.83 8.47 5.70
C GLN A 8 9.79 7.51 6.28
N THR A 9 8.54 7.95 6.37
CA THR A 9 7.42 7.17 6.91
C THR A 9 6.36 6.93 5.86
N VAL A 10 5.97 5.66 5.68
CA VAL A 10 4.94 5.26 4.73
C VAL A 10 3.83 4.51 5.45
N THR A 11 2.59 4.98 5.30
CA THR A 11 1.42 4.16 5.66
C THR A 11 1.17 3.15 4.54
N LEU A 12 1.21 1.86 4.87
CA LEU A 12 0.90 0.77 3.94
C LEU A 12 -0.36 0.07 4.39
N ALA A 13 -1.36 -0.04 3.52
CA ALA A 13 -2.62 -0.70 3.81
C ALA A 13 -2.83 -1.93 2.92
N PHE A 14 -3.10 -3.07 3.54
CA PHE A 14 -3.54 -4.28 2.84
C PHE A 14 -5.06 -4.40 2.90
N THR A 15 -5.70 -4.68 1.76
CA THR A 15 -7.16 -4.86 1.69
C THR A 15 -7.51 -6.19 1.03
N GLY A 16 -8.81 -6.50 0.94
CA GLY A 16 -9.31 -7.81 0.51
C GLY A 16 -9.30 -8.08 -1.00
N ALA A 17 -8.47 -7.38 -1.78
CA ALA A 17 -8.27 -7.73 -3.19
C ALA A 17 -7.16 -8.80 -3.32
N SER A 18 -7.27 -9.68 -4.33
CA SER A 18 -6.17 -10.62 -4.64
C SER A 18 -4.92 -9.85 -5.03
N GLY A 19 -3.74 -10.42 -4.74
CA GLY A 19 -2.46 -9.77 -4.98
C GLY A 19 -1.70 -9.45 -3.70
N MET A 20 -1.92 -10.21 -2.62
CA MET A 20 -1.14 -10.09 -1.39
C MET A 20 0.38 -10.19 -1.62
N PRO A 21 0.90 -10.99 -2.58
CA PRO A 21 2.33 -10.99 -2.90
C PRO A 21 2.89 -9.60 -3.23
N TYR A 22 2.13 -8.72 -3.89
CA TYR A 22 2.56 -7.34 -4.15
C TYR A 22 2.72 -6.55 -2.85
N GLY A 23 1.74 -6.63 -1.94
CA GLY A 23 1.77 -5.91 -0.66
C GLY A 23 2.91 -6.38 0.25
N ILE A 24 3.13 -7.69 0.34
CA ILE A 24 4.21 -8.29 1.14
C ILE A 24 5.58 -7.97 0.57
N ARG A 25 5.75 -8.02 -0.76
CA ARG A 25 7.01 -7.65 -1.42
C ARG A 25 7.30 -6.16 -1.29
N LEU A 26 6.28 -5.31 -1.41
CA LEU A 26 6.40 -3.87 -1.19
C LEU A 26 6.83 -3.56 0.26
N LEU A 27 6.21 -4.21 1.26
CA LEU A 27 6.60 -4.08 2.65
C LEU A 27 8.08 -4.43 2.85
N GLU A 28 8.54 -5.56 2.31
CA GLU A 28 9.94 -5.96 2.35
C GLU A 28 10.87 -4.88 1.78
N CYS A 29 10.53 -4.32 0.62
CA CYS A 29 11.36 -3.33 -0.06
C CYS A 29 11.41 -1.99 0.70
N LEU A 30 10.28 -1.54 1.25
CA LEU A 30 10.23 -0.33 2.08
C LEU A 30 11.11 -0.47 3.33
N LEU A 31 11.05 -1.62 4.00
CA LEU A 31 11.87 -1.90 5.18
C LEU A 31 13.37 -1.96 4.83
N LYS A 32 13.74 -2.64 3.73
CA LYS A 32 15.13 -2.68 3.25
C LYS A 32 15.67 -1.32 2.84
N ALA A 33 14.80 -0.43 2.34
CA ALA A 33 15.13 0.96 2.04
C ALA A 33 15.20 1.87 3.28
N GLY A 34 15.16 1.30 4.50
CA GLY A 34 15.27 2.02 5.76
C GLY A 34 14.04 2.85 6.12
N LYS A 35 12.88 2.60 5.48
CA LYS A 35 11.65 3.37 5.74
C LYS A 35 10.95 2.84 6.97
N THR A 36 10.35 3.75 7.73
CA THR A 36 9.37 3.40 8.76
C THR A 36 8.04 3.09 8.09
N VAL A 37 7.45 1.95 8.40
CA VAL A 37 6.16 1.52 7.85
C VAL A 37 5.10 1.47 8.94
N TRP A 38 4.00 2.16 8.69
CA TRP A 38 2.76 2.07 9.46
C TRP A 38 1.80 1.16 8.71
N LEU A 39 1.73 -0.09 9.13
CA LEU A 39 0.94 -1.13 8.49
C LEU A 39 -0.48 -1.17 9.03
N LEU A 40 -1.45 -1.15 8.12
CA LEU A 40 -2.87 -1.37 8.34
C LEU A 40 -3.31 -2.56 7.51
N TYR A 41 -4.27 -3.36 7.97
CA TYR A 41 -4.91 -4.37 7.13
C TYR A 41 -6.35 -4.63 7.53
N SER A 42 -7.19 -4.90 6.53
CA SER A 42 -8.59 -5.29 6.76
C SER A 42 -8.70 -6.77 7.12
N GLN A 43 -9.85 -7.17 7.68
CA GLN A 43 -10.13 -8.59 7.93
C GLN A 43 -10.08 -9.41 6.64
N ALA A 44 -10.61 -8.88 5.54
CA ALA A 44 -10.56 -9.54 4.25
C ALA A 44 -9.11 -9.73 3.74
N ALA A 45 -8.19 -8.81 4.05
CA ALA A 45 -6.77 -8.98 3.72
C ALA A 45 -6.14 -10.18 4.44
N GLN A 46 -6.57 -10.50 5.67
CA GLN A 46 -6.10 -11.70 6.39
C GLN A 46 -6.50 -12.98 5.65
N VAL A 47 -7.73 -13.04 5.14
CA VAL A 47 -8.24 -14.17 4.36
C VAL A 47 -7.44 -14.33 3.07
N VAL A 48 -7.24 -13.22 2.33
CA VAL A 48 -6.46 -13.22 1.09
C VAL A 48 -5.01 -13.66 1.35
N ALA A 49 -4.36 -13.15 2.39
CA ALA A 49 -2.98 -13.52 2.73
C ALA A 49 -2.85 -15.02 3.03
N GLN A 50 -3.80 -15.58 3.77
CA GLN A 50 -3.81 -17.01 4.07
C GLN A 50 -4.04 -17.83 2.80
N GLN A 51 -4.98 -17.43 1.94
CA GLN A 51 -5.34 -18.18 0.73
C GLN A 51 -4.23 -18.14 -0.33
N GLU A 52 -3.58 -17.00 -0.52
CA GLU A 52 -2.60 -16.81 -1.61
C GLU A 52 -1.18 -17.19 -1.22
N MET A 53 -0.84 -17.08 0.06
CA MET A 53 0.55 -17.19 0.53
C MET A 53 0.70 -18.15 1.70
N GLY A 54 -0.38 -18.73 2.22
CA GLY A 54 -0.35 -19.46 3.49
C GLY A 54 0.06 -18.58 4.68
N LEU A 55 0.01 -17.25 4.52
CA LEU A 55 0.50 -16.29 5.50
C LEU A 55 -0.63 -15.89 6.45
N THR A 56 -0.47 -16.24 7.72
CA THR A 56 -1.37 -15.76 8.76
C THR A 56 -1.01 -14.33 9.16
N LEU A 57 -1.94 -13.41 8.97
CA LEU A 57 -1.93 -12.07 9.56
C LEU A 57 -2.85 -12.08 10.80
N PRO A 58 -2.35 -12.13 12.04
CA PRO A 58 -3.19 -12.21 13.24
C PRO A 58 -4.12 -11.01 13.40
N ALA A 59 -5.27 -11.16 14.06
CA ALA A 59 -6.11 -10.00 14.42
C ALA A 59 -5.46 -9.11 15.50
N ASN A 60 -4.64 -9.71 16.37
CA ASN A 60 -3.83 -8.99 17.33
C ASN A 60 -2.65 -8.31 16.63
N THR A 61 -2.62 -6.97 16.65
CA THR A 61 -1.64 -6.16 15.95
C THR A 61 -0.22 -6.32 16.49
N ALA A 62 -0.07 -6.54 17.81
CA ALA A 62 1.23 -6.79 18.43
C ALA A 62 1.82 -8.14 18.00
N ALA A 63 1.00 -9.19 17.95
CA ALA A 63 1.40 -10.50 17.45
C ALA A 63 1.76 -10.44 15.96
N CYS A 64 0.96 -9.74 15.16
CA CYS A 64 1.26 -9.51 13.74
C CYS A 64 2.60 -8.78 13.56
N ARG A 65 2.83 -7.71 14.32
CA ARG A 65 4.10 -6.97 14.32
C ARG A 65 5.27 -7.88 14.65
N GLU A 66 5.17 -8.71 15.68
CA GLU A 66 6.25 -9.63 16.05
C GLU A 66 6.60 -10.61 14.92
N ILE A 67 5.59 -11.23 14.31
CA ILE A 67 5.77 -12.18 13.19
C ILE A 67 6.46 -11.50 12.00
N LEU A 68 5.99 -10.32 11.61
CA LEU A 68 6.53 -9.60 10.46
C LEU A 68 7.92 -9.04 10.75
N CYS A 69 8.16 -8.50 11.95
CA CYS A 69 9.49 -8.07 12.39
C CYS A 69 10.50 -9.23 12.31
N ARG A 70 10.12 -10.41 12.78
CA ARG A 70 10.96 -11.61 12.69
C ARG A 70 11.19 -12.03 11.24
N LYS A 71 10.13 -12.06 10.42
CA LYS A 71 10.20 -12.46 9.00
C LYS A 71 11.13 -11.56 8.19
N PHE A 72 11.08 -10.25 8.42
CA PHE A 72 11.84 -9.26 7.65
C PHE A 72 13.10 -8.76 8.36
N GLN A 73 13.41 -9.29 9.55
CA GLN A 73 14.57 -8.89 10.36
C GLN A 73 14.60 -7.37 10.62
N THR A 74 13.44 -6.78 10.95
CA THR A 74 13.27 -5.35 11.19
C THR A 74 12.89 -5.05 12.64
N SER A 75 13.15 -3.82 13.09
CA SER A 75 12.83 -3.41 14.45
C SER A 75 11.33 -3.04 14.62
N PRO A 76 10.78 -3.14 15.85
CA PRO A 76 9.46 -2.63 16.24
C PRO A 76 9.21 -1.15 15.95
N GLU A 77 10.26 -0.33 15.98
CA GLU A 77 10.20 1.10 15.72
C GLU A 77 10.02 1.37 14.23
N GLN A 78 10.67 0.55 13.39
CA GLN A 78 10.60 0.64 11.94
C GLN A 78 9.30 0.04 11.38
N LEU A 79 8.73 -1.01 11.99
CA LEU A 79 7.44 -1.58 11.59
C LEU A 79 6.41 -1.49 12.71
N ARG A 80 5.42 -0.61 12.54
CA ARG A 80 4.29 -0.43 13.46
C ARG A 80 3.02 -0.95 12.80
N VAL A 81 2.17 -1.63 13.55
CA VAL A 81 0.92 -2.22 13.06
C VAL A 81 -0.23 -1.67 13.89
N PHE A 82 -1.28 -1.15 13.24
CA PHE A 82 -2.42 -0.56 13.93
C PHE A 82 -3.73 -1.28 13.60
N GLY A 83 -4.64 -1.30 14.56
CA GLY A 83 -5.94 -1.93 14.42
C GLY A 83 -6.91 -1.12 13.55
N LYS A 84 -7.96 -1.78 13.07
CA LYS A 84 -9.01 -1.19 12.23
C LYS A 84 -9.61 0.09 12.84
N ASP A 85 -9.86 0.08 14.14
CA ASP A 85 -10.56 1.15 14.87
C ASP A 85 -9.64 1.89 15.86
N GLU A 86 -8.33 1.87 15.61
CA GLU A 86 -7.33 2.51 16.47
C GLU A 86 -7.20 4.00 16.15
N TRP A 87 -8.22 4.78 16.49
CA TRP A 87 -8.34 6.20 16.12
C TRP A 87 -7.27 7.13 16.70
N PHE A 88 -6.53 6.69 17.72
CA PHE A 88 -5.39 7.42 18.29
C PHE A 88 -4.07 7.13 17.56
N ALA A 89 -4.08 6.26 16.54
CA ALA A 89 -2.89 5.98 15.74
C ALA A 89 -2.49 7.22 14.92
N PRO A 90 -1.19 7.47 14.71
CA PRO A 90 -0.70 8.60 13.91
C PRO A 90 -1.37 8.77 12.52
N PRO A 91 -1.65 7.70 11.73
CA PRO A 91 -2.34 7.83 10.45
C PRO A 91 -3.72 8.50 10.52
N ALA A 92 -4.37 8.57 11.68
CA ALA A 92 -5.71 9.14 11.83
C ALA A 92 -5.75 10.68 11.84
N SER A 93 -4.60 11.34 11.98
CA SER A 93 -4.50 12.80 12.14
C SER A 93 -3.62 13.47 11.09
N GLY A 94 -4.07 14.63 10.60
CA GLY A 94 -3.27 15.49 9.72
C GLY A 94 -2.19 16.29 10.45
N THR A 95 -2.13 16.26 11.79
CA THR A 95 -1.06 16.92 12.56
C THR A 95 0.23 16.11 12.63
N ASN A 96 0.17 14.81 12.32
CA ASN A 96 1.32 13.93 12.23
C ASN A 96 1.12 12.87 11.12
N PRO A 97 0.90 13.31 9.85
CA PRO A 97 0.64 12.39 8.77
C PRO A 97 1.94 11.69 8.36
N ALA A 98 1.83 10.47 7.84
CA ALA A 98 2.94 9.84 7.14
C ALA A 98 3.35 10.69 5.91
N ASP A 99 4.57 10.49 5.43
CA ASP A 99 5.06 11.20 4.25
C ASP A 99 4.32 10.77 2.98
N ALA A 100 3.86 9.52 2.94
CA ALA A 100 3.04 8.95 1.88
C ALA A 100 2.12 7.83 2.40
N MET A 101 1.08 7.51 1.63
CA MET A 101 0.23 6.35 1.85
C MET A 101 0.14 5.49 0.59
N ILE A 102 0.16 4.17 0.76
CA ILE A 102 -0.02 3.18 -0.29
C ILE A 102 -1.09 2.18 0.15
N ILE A 103 -2.07 1.92 -0.71
CA ILE A 103 -3.04 0.82 -0.54
C ILE A 103 -2.70 -0.27 -1.55
N CYS A 104 -2.13 -1.39 -1.08
CA CYS A 104 -1.62 -2.46 -1.95
C CYS A 104 -1.76 -3.84 -1.31
N PRO A 105 -2.64 -4.73 -1.82
CA PRO A 105 -3.60 -4.49 -2.90
C PRO A 105 -4.81 -3.67 -2.40
N ALA A 106 -5.46 -2.93 -3.33
CA ALA A 106 -6.68 -2.16 -3.07
C ALA A 106 -7.92 -2.86 -3.65
N SER A 107 -8.92 -3.15 -2.82
CA SER A 107 -10.23 -3.63 -3.24
C SER A 107 -11.09 -2.49 -3.74
N MET A 108 -11.99 -2.79 -4.69
CA MET A 108 -12.88 -1.77 -5.23
C MET A 108 -13.85 -1.19 -4.19
N GLY A 109 -14.14 -1.95 -3.13
CA GLY A 109 -14.87 -1.43 -1.96
C GLY A 109 -14.12 -0.32 -1.22
N VAL A 110 -12.82 -0.51 -0.94
CA VAL A 110 -11.99 0.55 -0.32
C VAL A 110 -11.78 1.71 -1.27
N VAL A 111 -11.61 1.46 -2.58
CA VAL A 111 -11.54 2.52 -3.59
C VAL A 111 -12.80 3.39 -3.57
N ALA A 112 -13.99 2.79 -3.53
CA ALA A 112 -15.24 3.52 -3.43
C ALA A 112 -15.32 4.32 -2.12
N ALA A 113 -15.04 3.69 -0.99
CA ALA A 113 -15.05 4.33 0.32
C ALA A 113 -14.14 5.58 0.38
N VAL A 114 -12.91 5.47 -0.12
CA VAL A 114 -11.96 6.59 -0.20
C VAL A 114 -12.44 7.65 -1.20
N ALA A 115 -12.96 7.26 -2.37
CA ALA A 115 -13.51 8.20 -3.35
C ALA A 115 -14.69 9.01 -2.80
N HIS A 116 -15.48 8.43 -1.90
CA HIS A 116 -16.63 9.07 -1.27
C HIS A 116 -16.33 9.70 0.10
N GLY A 117 -15.14 9.49 0.66
CA GLY A 117 -14.72 10.07 1.94
C GLY A 117 -15.52 9.55 3.13
N THR A 118 -15.90 8.27 3.13
CA THR A 118 -16.70 7.65 4.22
C THR A 118 -15.96 7.67 5.55
N SER A 119 -14.67 7.34 5.53
CA SER A 119 -13.78 7.37 6.69
C SER A 119 -14.30 6.52 7.87
N ASP A 120 -14.92 5.37 7.58
CA ASP A 120 -15.58 4.50 8.57
C ASP A 120 -14.57 3.70 9.42
N HIS A 121 -13.34 3.54 8.94
CA HIS A 121 -12.25 2.88 9.67
C HIS A 121 -10.87 3.44 9.31
N LEU A 122 -9.83 3.05 10.06
CA LEU A 122 -8.51 3.68 10.01
C LEU A 122 -7.86 3.70 8.62
N ILE A 123 -8.05 2.67 7.77
CA ILE A 123 -7.54 2.70 6.38
C ILE A 123 -8.15 3.86 5.58
N GLU A 124 -9.48 4.00 5.61
CA GLU A 124 -10.19 5.05 4.88
C GLU A 124 -9.84 6.42 5.46
N ARG A 125 -9.76 6.51 6.80
CA ARG A 125 -9.36 7.73 7.49
C ARG A 125 -7.95 8.17 7.14
N ALA A 126 -7.00 7.24 7.09
CA ALA A 126 -5.62 7.54 6.72
C ALA A 126 -5.54 8.04 5.27
N ALA A 127 -6.34 7.48 4.36
CA ALA A 127 -6.41 7.94 2.98
C ALA A 127 -7.04 9.34 2.87
N ASP A 128 -8.11 9.61 3.63
CA ASP A 128 -8.72 10.94 3.73
C ASP A 128 -7.71 11.98 4.27
N VAL A 129 -6.94 11.61 5.30
CA VAL A 129 -5.84 12.43 5.81
C VAL A 129 -4.79 12.68 4.73
N ALA A 130 -4.36 11.65 3.99
CA ALA A 130 -3.40 11.81 2.92
C ALA A 130 -3.91 12.78 1.83
N ILE A 131 -5.17 12.66 1.42
CA ILE A 131 -5.80 13.53 0.43
C ILE A 131 -5.86 14.98 0.92
N LYS A 132 -6.43 15.22 2.12
CA LYS A 132 -6.64 16.59 2.62
C LYS A 132 -5.34 17.32 2.95
N GLU A 133 -4.31 16.59 3.39
CA GLU A 133 -2.96 17.11 3.64
C GLU A 133 -2.06 17.12 2.39
N ARG A 134 -2.62 16.75 1.22
CA ARG A 134 -1.90 16.68 -0.07
C ARG A 134 -0.65 15.81 0.00
N ARG A 135 -0.68 14.74 0.79
CA ARG A 135 0.36 13.70 0.82
C ARG A 135 0.18 12.75 -0.37
N PRO A 136 1.26 12.15 -0.90
CA PRO A 136 1.16 11.18 -1.97
C PRO A 136 0.30 10.00 -1.52
N LEU A 137 -0.71 9.69 -2.31
CA LEU A 137 -1.57 8.51 -2.14
C LEU A 137 -1.44 7.65 -3.39
N ILE A 138 -0.97 6.42 -3.22
CA ILE A 138 -0.89 5.42 -4.30
C ILE A 138 -1.92 4.34 -4.03
N ILE A 139 -2.77 4.07 -5.02
CA ILE A 139 -3.81 3.05 -4.94
C ILE A 139 -3.48 1.98 -5.97
N VAL A 140 -3.39 0.73 -5.53
CA VAL A 140 -3.03 -0.41 -6.38
C VAL A 140 -4.26 -1.31 -6.55
N PRO A 141 -5.26 -0.91 -7.38
CA PRO A 141 -6.51 -1.63 -7.51
C PRO A 141 -6.31 -2.94 -8.25
N ARG A 142 -6.70 -4.07 -7.65
CA ARG A 142 -6.71 -5.36 -8.34
C ARG A 142 -8.15 -5.80 -8.57
N GLU A 143 -8.64 -5.54 -9.79
CA GLU A 143 -9.93 -6.02 -10.27
C GLU A 143 -9.93 -6.14 -11.80
N THR A 144 -10.67 -7.10 -12.34
CA THR A 144 -10.97 -7.18 -13.77
C THR A 144 -12.16 -8.11 -14.03
N PRO A 145 -13.12 -7.74 -14.91
CA PRO A 145 -13.25 -6.47 -15.62
C PRO A 145 -13.65 -5.31 -14.69
N LEU A 146 -13.47 -4.07 -15.15
CA LEU A 146 -13.92 -2.87 -14.42
C LEU A 146 -15.33 -2.46 -14.86
N SER A 147 -16.20 -2.21 -13.89
CA SER A 147 -17.50 -1.57 -14.14
C SER A 147 -17.35 -0.05 -14.29
N SER A 148 -18.36 0.63 -14.82
CA SER A 148 -18.36 2.10 -14.88
C SER A 148 -18.22 2.74 -13.49
N LEU A 149 -18.85 2.16 -12.46
CA LEU A 149 -18.72 2.61 -11.07
C LEU A 149 -17.27 2.53 -10.57
N HIS A 150 -16.55 1.47 -10.95
CA HIS A 150 -15.13 1.36 -10.62
C HIS A 150 -14.31 2.47 -11.30
N LEU A 151 -14.54 2.68 -12.59
CA LEU A 151 -13.82 3.69 -13.38
C LEU A 151 -14.09 5.12 -12.90
N GLU A 152 -15.34 5.45 -12.57
CA GLU A 152 -15.73 6.75 -12.03
C GLU A 152 -15.03 7.05 -10.69
N ASN A 153 -14.99 6.07 -9.78
CA ASN A 153 -14.30 6.22 -8.50
C ASN A 153 -12.78 6.38 -8.67
N LEU A 154 -12.17 5.58 -9.54
CA LEU A 154 -10.75 5.68 -9.85
C LEU A 154 -10.41 7.02 -10.52
N LEU A 155 -11.24 7.49 -11.45
CA LEU A 155 -11.10 8.79 -12.11
C LEU A 155 -11.17 9.93 -11.09
N LYS A 156 -12.17 9.91 -10.21
CA LYS A 156 -12.34 10.93 -9.16
C LYS A 156 -11.09 11.04 -8.29
N LEU A 157 -10.56 9.90 -7.83
CA LEU A 157 -9.35 9.87 -7.01
C LEU A 157 -8.11 10.33 -7.79
N SER A 158 -8.01 9.97 -9.07
CA SER A 158 -6.94 10.46 -9.94
C SER A 158 -6.99 11.98 -10.12
N GLN A 159 -8.17 12.56 -10.30
CA GLN A 159 -8.37 14.02 -10.39
C GLN A 159 -8.01 14.75 -9.09
N LEU A 160 -8.13 14.08 -7.93
CA LEU A 160 -7.68 14.59 -6.63
C LEU A 160 -6.16 14.45 -6.41
N GLY A 161 -5.43 13.87 -7.37
CA GLY A 161 -3.97 13.72 -7.33
C GLY A 161 -3.48 12.40 -6.76
N ALA A 162 -4.37 11.44 -6.46
CA ALA A 162 -3.95 10.08 -6.14
C ALA A 162 -3.39 9.38 -7.39
N VAL A 163 -2.36 8.56 -7.22
CA VAL A 163 -1.82 7.71 -8.29
C VAL A 163 -2.63 6.43 -8.34
N ILE A 164 -3.28 6.17 -9.48
CA ILE A 164 -3.96 4.91 -9.75
C ILE A 164 -2.98 3.98 -10.49
N LEU A 165 -2.49 2.95 -9.80
CA LEU A 165 -1.45 2.06 -10.28
C LEU A 165 -1.95 0.60 -10.27
N PRO A 166 -2.77 0.18 -11.26
CA PRO A 166 -3.23 -1.20 -11.31
C PRO A 166 -2.03 -2.16 -11.47
N PRO A 167 -2.04 -3.35 -10.85
CA PRO A 167 -0.98 -4.35 -10.98
C PRO A 167 -1.06 -5.05 -12.34
N SER A 168 -0.69 -4.34 -13.40
CA SER A 168 -0.62 -4.80 -14.78
C SER A 168 0.85 -4.88 -15.23
N PRO A 169 1.56 -5.97 -14.89
CA PRO A 169 3.00 -6.06 -15.12
C PRO A 169 3.36 -6.04 -16.62
N GLY A 170 4.43 -5.31 -16.95
CA GLY A 170 4.95 -5.21 -18.31
C GLY A 170 5.81 -6.43 -18.67
N PHE A 171 5.77 -6.81 -19.95
CA PHE A 171 6.50 -7.98 -20.47
C PHE A 171 7.82 -7.61 -21.17
N TYR A 172 8.13 -6.32 -21.28
CA TYR A 172 9.28 -5.81 -22.01
C TYR A 172 10.64 -6.10 -21.34
N HIS A 173 10.62 -6.57 -20.08
CA HIS A 173 11.80 -7.09 -19.39
C HIS A 173 11.92 -8.63 -19.47
N HIS A 174 11.06 -9.29 -20.25
CA HIS A 174 11.05 -10.75 -20.43
C HIS A 174 11.06 -11.54 -19.12
N PRO A 175 10.07 -11.32 -18.22
CA PRO A 175 10.02 -11.97 -16.91
C PRO A 175 10.09 -13.50 -17.05
N LYS A 176 10.91 -14.14 -16.20
CA LYS A 176 11.13 -15.59 -16.14
C LYS A 176 10.36 -16.22 -14.99
N THR A 177 10.08 -15.44 -13.95
CA THR A 177 9.39 -15.90 -12.76
C THR A 177 8.19 -15.02 -12.43
N LEU A 178 7.27 -15.54 -11.61
CA LEU A 178 6.19 -14.73 -11.05
C LEU A 178 6.74 -13.57 -10.20
N ASN A 179 7.88 -13.77 -9.53
CA ASN A 179 8.50 -12.72 -8.73
C ASN A 179 8.99 -11.56 -9.60
N ASP A 180 9.41 -11.79 -10.83
CA ASP A 180 9.81 -10.72 -11.75
C ASP A 180 8.61 -9.83 -12.09
N SER A 181 7.42 -10.42 -12.27
CA SER A 181 6.17 -9.69 -12.47
C SER A 181 5.71 -8.95 -11.21
N ILE A 182 5.95 -9.51 -10.02
CA ILE A 182 5.69 -8.83 -8.74
C ILE A 182 6.62 -7.63 -8.58
N ASP A 183 7.91 -7.84 -8.81
CA ASP A 183 8.96 -6.83 -8.70
C ASP A 183 8.75 -5.70 -9.69
N PHE A 184 8.22 -5.97 -10.88
CA PHE A 184 7.79 -4.92 -11.82
C PHE A 184 6.80 -3.95 -11.17
N VAL A 185 5.71 -4.45 -10.60
CA VAL A 185 4.67 -3.58 -10.01
C VAL A 185 5.22 -2.86 -8.79
N VAL A 186 5.99 -3.54 -7.93
CA VAL A 186 6.61 -2.95 -6.74
C VAL A 186 7.61 -1.86 -7.12
N ALA A 187 8.45 -2.07 -8.14
CA ALA A 187 9.35 -1.07 -8.69
C ALA A 187 8.57 0.19 -9.09
N ARG A 188 7.50 0.03 -9.86
CA ARG A 188 6.65 1.16 -10.29
C ARG A 188 6.02 1.92 -9.12
N ILE A 189 5.68 1.24 -8.01
CA ILE A 189 5.18 1.89 -6.80
C ILE A 189 6.29 2.71 -6.13
N LEU A 190 7.48 2.13 -5.96
CA LEU A 190 8.63 2.80 -5.34
C LEU A 190 9.10 4.01 -6.17
N ASP A 191 9.10 3.91 -7.50
CA ASP A 191 9.40 5.00 -8.44
C ASP A 191 8.52 6.23 -8.20
N GLN A 192 7.22 6.06 -7.92
CA GLN A 192 6.30 7.18 -7.65
C GLN A 192 6.67 7.95 -6.38
N LEU A 193 7.29 7.27 -5.42
CA LEU A 193 7.79 7.86 -4.17
C LEU A 193 9.27 8.24 -4.24
N ARG A 194 9.94 8.02 -5.39
CA ARG A 194 11.37 8.22 -5.59
C ARG A 194 12.22 7.48 -4.56
N ILE A 195 11.78 6.27 -4.19
CA ILE A 195 12.54 5.38 -3.31
C ILE A 195 13.46 4.55 -4.20
N GLU A 196 14.77 4.67 -3.98
CA GLU A 196 15.77 3.93 -4.76
C GLU A 196 15.60 2.42 -4.60
N HIS A 197 15.75 1.69 -5.70
CA HIS A 197 15.70 0.24 -5.73
C HIS A 197 16.45 -0.33 -6.94
N THR A 198 16.73 -1.63 -6.90
CA THR A 198 17.38 -2.39 -7.98
C THR A 198 16.49 -3.52 -8.53
N LEU A 199 15.19 -3.48 -8.24
CA LEU A 199 14.21 -4.51 -8.66
C LEU A 199 14.06 -4.66 -10.18
N MET A 200 14.31 -3.58 -10.93
CA MET A 200 14.13 -3.53 -12.37
C MET A 200 15.13 -2.54 -12.97
N PRO A 201 15.75 -2.84 -14.13
CA PRO A 201 16.62 -1.88 -14.80
C PRO A 201 15.81 -0.68 -15.30
N LYS A 202 16.47 0.48 -15.37
CA LYS A 202 15.88 1.67 -15.97
C LYS A 202 15.76 1.47 -17.48
N TRP A 203 14.66 1.94 -18.06
CA TRP A 203 14.45 1.83 -19.49
C TRP A 203 15.44 2.70 -20.26
N GLY A 204 16.17 2.11 -21.21
CA GLY A 204 17.11 2.81 -22.08
C GLY A 204 18.51 3.01 -21.51
N GLU A 205 18.80 2.46 -20.31
CA GLU A 205 20.14 2.34 -19.73
C GLU A 205 20.71 0.92 -19.91
#